data_AF-D9PI72-F1
#
_entry.id   AF-D9PI72-F1
#
_cell.length_a   1.000
_cell.length_b   1.000
_cell.length_c   1.000
_cell.angle_alpha   90.00
_cell.angle_beta   90.00
_cell.angle_gamma   90.00
#
_symmetry.space_group_name_H-M   'P 1'
#
loop_
_entity.id
_entity.type
_entity.pdbx_description
1 polymer ?
#
loop_
_entity_poly.entity_id
_entity_poly.type
_entity_poly.pdbx_seq_one_letter_code
_entity_poly.pdbx_strand_id
1 'polypeptide(L)'
;MNSDTITEIQPDNRWKAVAGLKIGAALLVVIIIGLMVAYSRKQARINEIGTSGFNRLMTQSGDNAVLVIPYQETLYKHFGNAINPQVKIPIKTTSGFKNLEFLIDSGAVVSALPQVEALDLGVDLNSLPRITIEGFAGQKTFAYRGEFVV
;
A
#
# COMPACT_ATOMS: atom_id res chain seq x y z
N MET A 1 48.46 -32.28 72.36
CA MET A 1 48.73 -31.32 71.28
C MET A 1 47.62 -31.51 70.25
N ASN A 2 46.56 -30.70 70.33
CA ASN A 2 45.51 -30.63 69.32
C ASN A 2 45.77 -29.41 68.46
N SER A 3 45.78 -29.57 67.15
CA SER A 3 45.73 -28.47 66.19
C SER A 3 44.59 -28.74 65.23
N ASP A 4 43.53 -27.96 65.41
CA ASP A 4 42.28 -28.01 64.68
C ASP A 4 42.47 -27.68 63.19
N THR A 5 41.90 -28.52 62.33
CA THR A 5 41.74 -28.28 60.90
C THR A 5 40.56 -27.32 60.68
N ILE A 6 40.86 -26.07 60.31
CA ILE A 6 39.85 -25.10 59.89
C ILE A 6 39.44 -25.41 58.44
N THR A 7 38.20 -25.84 58.25
CA THR A 7 37.56 -25.97 56.94
C THR A 7 37.17 -24.59 56.40
N GLU A 8 37.77 -24.22 55.27
CA GLU A 8 37.45 -23.01 54.51
C GLU A 8 36.08 -23.16 53.82
N ILE A 9 35.10 -22.37 54.24
CA ILE A 9 33.75 -22.34 53.66
C ILE A 9 33.78 -21.46 52.41
N GLN A 10 33.67 -22.06 51.21
CA GLN A 10 33.52 -21.30 49.97
C GLN A 10 32.22 -20.47 49.97
N PRO A 11 32.23 -19.20 49.52
CA PRO A 11 31.06 -18.34 49.53
C PRO A 11 30.04 -18.76 48.45
N ASP A 12 28.79 -18.96 48.89
CA ASP A 12 27.66 -19.30 48.02
C ASP A 12 27.34 -18.14 47.06
N ASN A 13 27.79 -18.26 45.81
CA ASN A 13 27.58 -17.27 44.74
C ASN A 13 26.19 -17.36 44.08
N ARG A 14 25.29 -18.25 44.54
CA ARG A 14 23.97 -18.47 43.91
C ARG A 14 23.06 -17.25 44.01
N TRP A 15 23.16 -16.45 45.08
CA TRP A 15 22.33 -15.26 45.24
C TRP A 15 22.65 -14.17 44.21
N LYS A 16 23.93 -14.02 43.82
CA LYS A 16 24.36 -13.06 42.78
C LYS A 16 23.83 -13.45 41.41
N ALA A 17 23.84 -14.76 41.11
CA ALA A 17 23.29 -15.29 39.86
C ALA A 17 21.77 -15.09 39.77
N VAL A 18 21.04 -15.37 40.85
CA VAL A 18 19.58 -15.17 40.91
C VAL A 18 19.21 -13.68 40.81
N ALA A 19 19.98 -12.80 41.48
CA ALA A 19 19.77 -11.36 41.38
C ALA A 19 20.02 -10.83 39.96
N GLY A 20 21.11 -11.25 39.31
CA GLY A 20 21.41 -10.87 37.93
C GLY A 20 20.34 -11.30 36.93
N LEU A 21 19.79 -12.50 37.10
CA LEU A 21 18.75 -13.04 36.21
C LEU A 21 17.42 -12.29 36.35
N LYS A 22 17.04 -11.88 37.56
CA LYS A 22 15.85 -11.05 37.80
C LYS A 22 15.97 -9.66 37.18
N ILE A 23 17.14 -9.03 37.29
CA ILE A 23 17.41 -7.71 36.70
C ILE A 23 17.39 -7.81 35.16
N GLY A 24 18.02 -8.84 34.59
CA GLY A 24 17.99 -9.10 33.15
C GLY A 24 16.57 -9.32 32.61
N ALA A 25 15.74 -10.10 33.34
CA ALA A 25 14.35 -10.32 32.98
C ALA A 25 13.53 -9.02 33.01
N ALA A 26 13.72 -8.18 34.04
CA ALA A 26 13.04 -6.89 34.13
C ALA A 26 13.39 -5.95 32.97
N LEU A 27 14.67 -5.88 32.58
CA LEU A 27 15.11 -5.10 31.41
C LEU A 27 14.47 -5.58 30.10
N LEU A 28 14.39 -6.89 29.90
CA LEU A 28 13.74 -7.46 28.71
C LEU A 28 12.27 -7.08 28.61
N VAL A 29 11.54 -7.12 29.73
CA VAL A 29 10.12 -6.71 29.78
C VAL A 29 9.97 -5.23 29.39
N VAL A 30 10.83 -4.35 29.89
CA VAL A 30 10.80 -2.92 29.54
C VAL A 30 11.05 -2.71 28.05
N ILE A 31 12.00 -3.45 27.46
CA ILE A 31 12.30 -3.37 26.02
C ILE A 31 11.10 -3.83 25.19
N ILE A 32 10.46 -4.94 25.56
CA ILE A 32 9.29 -5.47 24.84
C ILE A 32 8.13 -4.47 24.89
N ILE A 33 7.86 -3.88 26.06
CA ILE A 33 6.81 -2.85 26.20
C ILE A 33 7.14 -1.62 25.34
N GLY A 34 8.40 -1.17 25.34
CA GLY A 34 8.84 -0.05 24.51
C GLY A 34 8.64 -0.31 23.01
N LEU A 35 9.00 -1.50 22.53
CA LEU A 35 8.78 -1.93 21.15
C LEU A 35 7.29 -2.02 20.80
N MET A 36 6.46 -2.53 21.71
CA MET A 36 5.01 -2.62 21.52
C MET A 36 4.35 -1.24 21.40
N VAL A 37 4.77 -0.28 22.23
CA VAL A 37 4.30 1.12 22.16
C VAL A 37 4.79 1.82 20.89
N ALA A 38 6.03 1.59 20.47
CA ALA A 38 6.54 2.15 19.22
C ALA A 38 5.79 1.59 18.01
N TYR A 39 5.50 0.29 18.00
CA TYR A 39 4.74 -0.37 16.95
C TYR A 39 3.29 0.13 16.89
N SER A 40 2.61 0.25 18.03
CA SER A 40 1.23 0.76 18.07
C SER A 40 1.13 2.21 17.61
N ARG A 41 2.08 3.07 17.97
CA ARG A 41 2.17 4.46 17.48
C ARG A 41 2.39 4.52 15.96
N LYS A 42 3.20 3.62 15.40
CA LYS A 42 3.42 3.55 13.95
C LYS A 42 2.14 3.15 13.22
N GLN A 43 1.40 2.16 13.74
CA GLN A 43 0.12 1.73 13.18
C GLN A 43 -0.95 2.83 13.30
N ALA A 44 -1.01 3.55 14.42
CA ALA A 44 -1.92 4.68 14.58
C ALA A 44 -1.64 5.80 13.56
N ARG A 45 -0.38 6.14 13.32
CA ARG A 45 0.00 7.11 12.27
C ARG A 45 -0.36 6.64 10.87
N ILE A 46 -0.17 5.36 10.55
CA ILE A 46 -0.54 4.80 9.24
C ILE A 46 -2.07 4.88 9.05
N ASN A 47 -2.84 4.55 10.09
CA ASN A 47 -4.29 4.64 10.06
C ASN A 47 -4.76 6.10 9.94
N GLU A 48 -4.18 7.03 10.71
CA GLU A 48 -4.49 8.46 10.61
C GLU A 48 -4.15 9.03 9.23
N ILE A 49 -3.01 8.69 8.63
CA ILE A 49 -2.60 9.17 7.30
C ILE A 49 -3.51 8.59 6.20
N GLY A 50 -3.96 7.33 6.34
CA GLY A 50 -4.89 6.69 5.40
C GLY A 50 -6.33 7.23 5.48
N THR A 51 -6.84 7.53 6.67
CA THR A 51 -8.23 7.95 6.86
C THR A 51 -8.43 9.47 6.79
N SER A 52 -7.45 10.28 7.19
CA SER A 52 -7.59 11.74 7.19
C SER A 52 -7.53 12.37 5.79
N GLY A 53 -6.82 11.75 4.84
CA GLY A 53 -6.82 12.15 3.44
C GLY A 53 -8.15 11.83 2.75
N PHE A 54 -8.68 10.62 2.96
CA PHE A 54 -9.94 10.18 2.35
C PHE A 54 -11.16 10.90 2.92
N ASN A 55 -11.26 11.08 4.24
CA ASN A 55 -12.37 11.82 4.85
C ASN A 55 -12.33 13.31 4.49
N ARG A 56 -11.15 13.93 4.30
CA ARG A 56 -11.07 15.31 3.80
C ARG A 56 -11.55 15.44 2.36
N LEU A 57 -11.27 14.47 1.49
CA LEU A 57 -11.81 14.42 0.13
C LEU A 57 -13.34 14.26 0.12
N MET A 58 -13.91 13.53 1.08
CA MET A 58 -15.37 13.40 1.24
C MET A 58 -16.04 14.65 1.85
N THR A 59 -15.32 15.44 2.65
CA THR A 59 -15.88 16.62 3.36
C THR A 59 -15.70 17.93 2.59
N GLN A 60 -14.76 18.00 1.64
CA GLN A 60 -14.48 19.21 0.85
C GLN A 60 -15.28 19.27 -0.48
N SER A 61 -16.00 18.20 -0.82
CA SER A 61 -16.98 18.14 -1.90
C SER A 61 -18.30 18.77 -1.46
N GLY A 62 -18.44 20.08 -1.65
CA GLY A 62 -19.73 20.75 -1.53
C GLY A 62 -20.79 20.06 -2.40
N ASP A 63 -21.64 19.30 -1.72
CA ASP A 63 -23.04 18.99 -2.05
C ASP A 63 -23.38 18.03 -3.20
N ASN A 64 -22.53 17.04 -3.56
CA ASN A 64 -22.89 15.74 -4.20
C ASN A 64 -21.71 15.02 -4.92
N ALA A 65 -20.48 15.53 -4.87
CA ALA A 65 -19.36 14.89 -5.59
C ALA A 65 -18.80 13.68 -4.81
N VAL A 66 -18.99 12.48 -5.36
CA VAL A 66 -18.48 11.20 -4.82
C VAL A 66 -16.95 11.08 -4.95
N LEU A 67 -16.35 11.71 -5.96
CA LEU A 67 -14.91 11.67 -6.20
C LEU A 67 -14.44 12.96 -6.88
N VAL A 68 -13.41 13.60 -6.34
CA VAL A 68 -12.74 14.77 -6.92
C VAL A 68 -11.29 14.39 -7.25
N ILE A 69 -10.93 14.45 -8.53
CA ILE A 69 -9.58 14.16 -9.01
C ILE A 69 -8.95 15.48 -9.45
N PRO A 70 -7.87 15.95 -8.81
CA PRO A 70 -7.22 17.19 -9.22
C PRO A 70 -6.54 17.00 -10.57
N TYR A 71 -6.67 18.02 -11.41
CA TYR A 71 -5.94 18.11 -12.67
C TYR A 71 -4.44 18.18 -12.44
N GLN A 72 -3.67 17.49 -13.28
CA GLN A 72 -2.21 17.55 -13.27
C GLN A 72 -1.72 18.16 -14.59
N GLU A 73 -0.83 19.14 -14.50
CA GLU A 73 -0.13 19.66 -15.69
C GLU A 73 0.95 18.69 -16.12
N THR A 74 0.93 18.29 -17.38
CA THR A 74 1.93 17.44 -18.02
C THR A 74 2.56 18.20 -19.18
N LEU A 75 3.88 18.32 -19.19
CA LEU A 75 4.62 18.89 -20.31
C LEU A 75 4.87 17.82 -21.38
N TYR A 76 4.20 17.94 -22.52
CA TYR A 76 4.43 17.10 -23.68
C TYR A 76 5.45 17.72 -24.63
N LYS A 77 6.43 16.92 -25.09
CA LYS A 77 7.53 17.34 -25.96
C LYS A 77 7.10 18.10 -27.23
N HIS A 78 5.93 17.78 -27.76
CA HIS A 78 5.42 18.34 -29.01
C HIS A 78 4.16 19.21 -28.84
N PHE A 79 3.57 19.25 -27.64
CA PHE A 79 2.28 19.91 -27.39
C PHE A 79 2.32 20.96 -26.25
N GLY A 80 3.46 21.12 -25.58
CA GLY A 80 3.58 22.06 -24.46
C GLY A 80 2.88 21.55 -23.20
N ASN A 81 2.46 22.47 -22.33
CA ASN A 81 1.74 22.11 -21.11
C ASN A 81 0.30 21.71 -21.48
N ALA A 82 -0.08 20.49 -21.12
CA ALA A 82 -1.44 20.01 -21.23
C ALA A 82 -1.94 19.55 -19.86
N ILE A 83 -3.22 19.79 -19.62
CA ILE A 83 -3.87 19.40 -18.39
C ILE A 83 -4.45 18.00 -18.59
N ASN A 84 -3.94 17.01 -17.85
CA ASN A 84 -4.45 15.65 -17.89
C ASN A 84 -5.03 15.26 -16.52
N PRO A 85 -6.36 15.03 -16.42
CA PRO A 85 -6.92 14.42 -15.23
C PRO A 85 -6.53 12.93 -15.21
N GLN A 86 -5.58 12.57 -14.36
CA GLN A 86 -5.16 11.19 -14.16
C GLN A 86 -5.50 10.74 -12.75
N VAL A 87 -6.00 9.51 -12.63
CA VAL A 87 -6.34 8.90 -11.34
C VAL A 87 -5.64 7.57 -11.18
N LYS A 88 -5.05 7.35 -10.00
CA LYS A 88 -4.48 6.06 -9.60
C LYS A 88 -5.52 5.29 -8.81
N ILE A 89 -5.93 4.14 -9.33
CA ILE A 89 -6.94 3.29 -8.72
C ILE A 89 -6.31 1.92 -8.40
N PRO A 90 -6.47 1.39 -7.18
CA PRO A 90 -6.09 0.02 -6.87
C PRO A 90 -7.07 -0.94 -7.55
N ILE A 91 -6.59 -1.71 -8.52
CA ILE A 91 -7.37 -2.70 -9.25
C ILE A 91 -6.93 -4.11 -8.81
N LYS A 92 -7.90 -5.00 -8.63
CA LYS A 92 -7.63 -6.41 -8.34
C LYS A 92 -7.22 -7.14 -9.62
N THR A 93 -6.01 -7.68 -9.63
CA THR A 93 -5.44 -8.52 -10.69
C THR A 93 -5.45 -10.00 -10.26
N THR A 94 -5.00 -10.87 -11.14
CA THR A 94 -4.77 -12.31 -10.84
C THR A 94 -3.70 -12.54 -9.77
N SER A 95 -2.78 -11.59 -9.57
CA SER A 95 -1.64 -11.69 -8.64
C SER A 95 -1.80 -10.87 -7.35
N GLY A 96 -2.86 -10.08 -7.21
CA GLY A 96 -3.10 -9.24 -6.04
C GLY A 96 -3.71 -7.90 -6.42
N PHE A 97 -3.55 -6.88 -5.58
CA PHE A 97 -3.94 -5.52 -5.94
C PHE A 97 -2.77 -4.79 -6.59
N LYS A 98 -3.03 -4.11 -7.71
CA LYS A 98 -2.06 -3.28 -8.43
C LYS A 98 -2.66 -1.90 -8.65
N ASN A 99 -1.89 -0.85 -8.36
CA ASN A 99 -2.31 0.51 -8.69
C ASN A 99 -2.12 0.74 -10.18
N LEU A 100 -3.22 0.99 -10.89
CA LEU A 100 -3.22 1.37 -12.30
C LEU A 100 -3.57 2.85 -12.42
N GLU A 101 -2.96 3.52 -13.39
CA GLU A 101 -3.20 4.94 -13.69
C GLU A 101 -4.13 5.04 -14.90
N PHE A 102 -5.22 5.78 -14.73
CA PHE A 102 -6.24 5.99 -15.74
C PHE A 102 -6.31 7.46 -16.12
N LEU A 103 -6.39 7.73 -17.42
CA LEU A 103 -6.78 9.03 -17.93
C LEU A 103 -8.30 9.16 -17.86
N ILE A 104 -8.80 10.26 -17.29
CA ILE A 104 -10.22 10.59 -17.31
C ILE A 104 -10.52 11.39 -18.57
N ASP A 105 -11.11 10.72 -19.57
CA ASP A 105 -11.43 11.33 -20.85
C ASP A 105 -12.95 11.42 -21.05
N SER A 106 -13.50 12.63 -20.93
CA SER A 106 -14.93 12.88 -21.19
C SER A 106 -15.29 12.82 -22.68
N GLY A 107 -14.30 12.85 -23.57
CA GLY A 107 -14.49 12.68 -25.01
C GLY A 107 -14.56 11.21 -25.45
N ALA A 108 -14.17 10.28 -24.59
CA ALA A 108 -14.22 8.85 -24.87
C ALA A 108 -15.63 8.29 -24.62
N VAL A 109 -16.19 7.60 -25.62
CA VAL A 109 -17.50 6.93 -25.51
C VAL A 109 -17.39 5.56 -24.81
N VAL A 110 -16.18 4.99 -24.78
CA VAL A 110 -15.90 3.69 -24.16
C VAL A 110 -14.64 3.80 -23.31
N SER A 111 -14.62 3.09 -22.17
CA SER A 111 -13.38 2.88 -21.42
C SER A 111 -12.54 1.82 -22.13
N ALA A 112 -11.23 2.07 -22.20
CA ALA A 112 -10.28 1.16 -22.82
C ALA A 112 -9.11 0.91 -21.87
N LEU A 113 -8.56 -0.30 -21.96
CA LEU A 113 -7.41 -0.74 -21.21
C LEU A 113 -6.41 -1.36 -22.19
N PRO A 114 -5.09 -1.18 -22.02
CA PRO A 114 -4.14 -1.85 -22.89
C PRO A 114 -4.14 -3.36 -22.66
N GLN A 115 -3.69 -4.09 -23.69
CA GLN A 115 -3.80 -5.55 -23.73
C GLN A 115 -3.10 -6.22 -22.55
N VAL A 116 -1.93 -5.71 -22.16
CA VAL A 116 -1.10 -6.29 -21.09
C VAL A 116 -1.82 -6.22 -19.76
N GLU A 117 -2.44 -5.09 -19.44
CA GLU A 117 -3.20 -4.90 -18.22
C GLU A 117 -4.48 -5.74 -18.25
N ALA A 118 -5.15 -5.90 -19.39
CA ALA A 118 -6.30 -6.81 -19.50
C ALA A 118 -5.92 -8.26 -19.20
N LEU A 119 -4.74 -8.71 -19.64
CA LEU A 119 -4.22 -10.05 -19.32
C LEU A 119 -3.87 -10.17 -17.83
N ASP A 120 -3.30 -9.13 -17.20
CA ASP A 120 -3.05 -9.10 -15.75
C ASP A 120 -4.35 -9.28 -14.94
N LEU A 121 -5.48 -8.76 -15.45
CA LEU A 121 -6.81 -8.92 -14.86
C LEU A 121 -7.42 -10.32 -15.08
N GLY A 122 -6.77 -11.18 -15.86
CA GLY A 122 -7.24 -12.53 -16.15
C GLY A 122 -8.30 -12.60 -17.26
N VAL A 123 -8.40 -11.56 -18.10
CA VAL A 123 -9.33 -11.55 -19.23
C VAL A 123 -8.82 -12.49 -20.32
N ASP A 124 -9.65 -13.46 -20.74
CA ASP A 124 -9.37 -14.29 -21.91
C ASP A 124 -9.76 -13.55 -23.21
N LEU A 125 -8.79 -12.86 -23.80
CA LEU A 125 -8.98 -12.10 -25.04
C LEU A 125 -9.42 -12.97 -26.23
N ASN A 126 -9.10 -14.27 -26.24
CA ASN A 126 -9.47 -15.15 -27.34
C ASN A 126 -10.98 -15.46 -27.36
N SER A 127 -11.62 -15.36 -26.20
CA SER A 127 -13.07 -15.54 -26.05
C SER A 127 -13.88 -14.30 -26.43
N LEU A 128 -13.21 -13.14 -26.54
CA LEU A 128 -13.88 -11.85 -26.75
C LEU A 128 -14.03 -11.50 -28.23
N PRO A 129 -15.15 -10.87 -28.64
CA PRO A 129 -15.31 -10.38 -30.00
C PRO A 129 -14.29 -9.28 -30.29
N ARG A 130 -13.47 -9.52 -31.32
CA ARG A 130 -12.57 -8.51 -31.86
C ARG A 130 -13.36 -7.46 -32.63
N ILE A 131 -13.09 -6.20 -32.32
CA ILE A 131 -13.68 -5.03 -32.96
C ILE A 131 -12.57 -4.14 -33.53
N THR A 132 -12.95 -3.26 -34.44
CA THR A 132 -12.08 -2.18 -34.92
C THR A 132 -12.55 -0.89 -34.30
N ILE A 133 -11.64 -0.14 -33.69
CA ILE A 133 -11.87 1.22 -33.22
C ILE A 133 -11.11 2.18 -34.12
N GLU A 134 -11.74 3.31 -34.43
CA GLU A 134 -11.16 4.36 -35.25
C GLU A 134 -10.72 5.50 -34.33
N GLY A 135 -9.42 5.79 -34.34
CA GLY A 135 -8.83 6.89 -33.61
C GLY A 135 -8.79 8.17 -34.44
N PHE A 136 -8.12 9.17 -33.88
CA PHE A 136 -7.90 10.44 -34.57
C PHE A 136 -7.19 10.25 -35.92
N ALA A 137 -7.56 11.08 -36.91
CA ALA A 137 -7.05 11.06 -38.28
C ALA A 137 -7.31 9.75 -39.07
N GLY A 138 -8.38 9.01 -38.74
CA GLY A 138 -8.81 7.82 -39.49
C GLY A 138 -7.93 6.59 -39.27
N GLN A 139 -7.04 6.63 -38.28
CA GLN A 139 -6.21 5.51 -37.89
C GLN A 139 -7.07 4.42 -37.27
N LYS A 140 -7.01 3.20 -37.82
CA LYS A 140 -7.77 2.06 -37.32
C LYS A 140 -6.87 1.19 -36.46
N THR A 141 -7.36 0.83 -35.27
CA THR A 141 -6.73 -0.16 -34.41
C THR A 141 -7.75 -1.22 -33.98
N PHE A 142 -7.25 -2.36 -33.53
CA PHE A 142 -8.09 -3.46 -33.08
C PHE A 142 -8.21 -3.45 -31.56
N ALA A 143 -9.40 -3.77 -31.07
CA ALA A 143 -9.68 -3.96 -29.66
C ALA A 143 -10.53 -5.21 -29.46
N TYR A 144 -10.61 -5.70 -28.23
CA TYR A 144 -11.49 -6.79 -27.83
C TYR A 144 -12.60 -6.21 -26.97
N ARG A 145 -13.86 -6.39 -27.38
CA ARG A 145 -15.00 -5.87 -26.63
C ARG A 145 -15.37 -6.85 -25.52
N GLY A 146 -14.97 -6.53 -24.30
CA GLY A 146 -15.35 -7.25 -23.09
C GLY A 146 -16.30 -6.44 -22.20
N GLU A 147 -16.71 -7.06 -21.11
CA GLU A 147 -17.42 -6.41 -20.01
C GLU A 147 -16.48 -6.36 -18.80
N PHE A 148 -16.41 -5.20 -18.15
CA PHE A 148 -15.69 -5.05 -16.90
C PHE A 148 -16.69 -5.20 -15.75
N VAL A 149 -16.71 -6.38 -15.14
CA VAL A 149 -17.54 -6.65 -13.96
C VAL A 149 -16.72 -6.32 -12.72
N VAL A 150 -17.19 -5.33 -11.96
CA VAL A 150 -16.58 -4.87 -10.70
C VAL A 150 -17.13 -5.70 -9.53
#